data_AF-A0A422NLZ8-F1
#
_entry.id   AF-A0A422NLZ8-F1
#
_cell.length_a   1.000
_cell.length_b   1.000
_cell.length_c   1.000
_cell.angle_alpha   90.00
_cell.angle_beta   90.00
_cell.angle_gamma   90.00
#
_symmetry.space_group_name_H-M   'P 1'
#
loop_
_entity.id
_entity.type
_entity.pdbx_description
1 polymer ?
#
loop_
_entity_poly.entity_id
_entity_poly.type
_entity_poly.pdbx_seq_one_letter_code
_entity_poly.pdbx_strand_id
1 'polypeptide(L)'
;MDSIYIWTAQEIMTRAKSWVIENILTPLAPYCTQRLFNVKPVHGRLIVTANACGPDVVIPPAQLTTGVTDADMMLCVHAGGTGTSSTPGILGIITWAGVCSTNQFSRPVVGHIIFFPFFIQGSDSGRKYEYYLRVVMRETFYVLRYGPAFLNNMINISERRGKPVLLVTAPAVVTTARAHLNCPTPDGVELEGEGGADTAHGRTRGGDNGWMNSWQKYQTRSSIY
;
A
#
# COMPACT_ATOMS: atom_id res chain seq x y z
N MET A 1 12.93 -15.72 21.08
CA MET A 1 14.17 -16.02 20.35
C MET A 1 14.43 -14.82 19.46
N ASP A 2 15.33 -13.96 19.87
CA ASP A 2 15.71 -12.79 19.05
C ASP A 2 16.51 -13.32 17.87
N SER A 3 15.89 -13.36 16.70
CA SER A 3 16.57 -13.76 15.47
C SER A 3 17.58 -12.66 15.11
N ILE A 4 18.87 -12.93 15.29
CA ILE A 4 19.93 -12.06 14.80
C ILE A 4 19.95 -12.18 13.27
N TYR A 5 19.56 -11.10 12.60
CA TYR A 5 19.60 -11.00 11.15
C TYR A 5 20.88 -10.31 10.70
N ILE A 6 21.66 -10.97 9.83
CA ILE A 6 22.89 -10.43 9.27
C ILE A 6 22.58 -9.79 7.92
N TRP A 7 22.88 -8.51 7.79
CA TRP A 7 22.62 -7.72 6.60
C TRP A 7 23.67 -7.98 5.52
N THR A 8 23.21 -8.11 4.27
CA THR A 8 24.10 -8.06 3.11
C THR A 8 24.42 -6.62 2.72
N ALA A 9 25.48 -6.40 1.93
CA ALA A 9 25.85 -5.07 1.44
C ALA A 9 24.70 -4.39 0.65
N GLN A 10 23.89 -5.18 -0.03
CA GLN A 10 22.71 -4.72 -0.77
C GLN A 10 21.58 -4.26 0.15
N GLU A 11 21.53 -4.68 1.41
CA GLU A 11 20.46 -4.31 2.35
C GLU A 11 20.86 -3.12 3.21
N ILE A 12 22.10 -2.66 3.11
CA ILE A 12 22.54 -1.42 3.72
C ILE A 12 21.80 -0.24 3.07
N MET A 13 21.17 0.57 3.91
CA MET A 13 20.55 1.84 3.52
C MET A 13 21.65 2.89 3.30
N THR A 14 22.16 2.96 2.07
CA THR A 14 23.16 3.98 1.71
C THR A 14 22.52 5.36 1.59
N ARG A 15 23.35 6.41 1.61
CA ARG A 15 22.89 7.80 1.40
C ARG A 15 22.14 7.99 0.09
N ALA A 16 22.55 7.28 -0.97
CA ALA A 16 21.89 7.40 -2.27
C ALA A 16 20.49 6.75 -2.26
N LYS A 17 20.30 5.64 -1.52
CA LYS A 17 18.98 4.99 -1.38
C LYS A 17 18.03 5.79 -0.49
N SER A 18 18.52 6.27 0.66
CA SER A 18 17.75 7.15 1.54
C SER A 18 17.32 8.43 0.84
N TRP A 19 18.22 9.03 0.04
CA TRP A 19 17.88 10.22 -0.74
C TRP A 19 16.68 10.00 -1.67
N VAL A 20 16.64 8.87 -2.40
CA VAL A 20 15.51 8.52 -3.27
C VAL A 20 14.22 8.35 -2.46
N ILE A 21 14.28 7.68 -1.31
CA ILE A 21 13.11 7.48 -0.45
C ILE A 21 12.59 8.82 0.08
N GLU A 22 13.46 9.61 0.69
CA GLU A 22 13.11 10.84 1.40
C GLU A 22 12.70 11.98 0.46
N ASN A 23 13.32 12.09 -0.71
CA ASN A 23 13.14 13.25 -1.59
C ASN A 23 12.25 12.96 -2.81
N ILE A 24 12.02 11.68 -3.14
CA ILE A 24 11.20 11.30 -4.29
C ILE A 24 9.99 10.50 -3.82
N LEU A 25 10.20 9.32 -3.25
CA LEU A 25 9.10 8.37 -3.04
C LEU A 25 8.13 8.82 -1.94
N THR A 26 8.66 9.17 -0.77
CA THR A 26 7.87 9.55 0.42
C THR A 26 7.15 10.88 0.28
N PRO A 27 7.67 11.90 -0.44
CA PRO A 27 6.89 13.11 -0.71
C PRO A 27 5.86 12.90 -1.82
N LEU A 28 6.23 12.23 -2.91
CA LEU A 28 5.40 12.18 -4.12
C LEU A 28 4.21 11.24 -3.98
N ALA A 29 4.35 10.08 -3.33
CA ALA A 29 3.23 9.14 -3.19
C ALA A 29 2.09 9.69 -2.31
N PRO A 30 2.34 10.24 -1.10
CA PRO A 30 1.34 10.98 -0.33
C PRO A 30 0.78 12.18 -1.09
N TYR A 31 1.62 12.94 -1.81
CA TYR A 31 1.15 14.06 -2.61
C TYR A 31 0.16 13.64 -3.71
N CYS A 32 0.41 12.52 -4.39
CA CYS A 32 -0.51 11.98 -5.38
C CYS A 32 -1.80 11.47 -4.74
N THR A 33 -1.71 10.78 -3.60
CA THR A 33 -2.88 10.14 -2.95
C THR A 33 -3.76 11.14 -2.20
N GLN A 34 -3.21 12.16 -1.54
CA GLN A 34 -4.00 13.20 -0.85
C GLN A 34 -4.91 13.99 -1.81
N ARG A 35 -4.56 14.04 -3.10
CA ARG A 35 -5.37 14.69 -4.14
C ARG A 35 -6.56 13.86 -4.61
N LEU A 36 -6.62 12.58 -4.23
CA LEU A 36 -7.70 11.66 -4.61
C LEU A 36 -8.84 11.64 -3.59
N PHE A 37 -8.57 12.07 -2.35
CA PHE A 37 -9.50 11.91 -1.24
C PHE A 37 -9.78 13.23 -0.55
N ASN A 38 -11.08 13.58 -0.45
CA ASN A 38 -11.52 14.56 0.52
C ASN A 38 -11.75 13.85 1.85
N VAL A 39 -11.18 14.39 2.93
CA VAL A 39 -11.33 13.85 4.28
C VAL A 39 -12.08 14.84 5.16
N LYS A 40 -12.76 14.33 6.19
CA LYS A 40 -13.15 15.15 7.34
C LYS A 40 -11.90 15.34 8.20
N PRO A 41 -11.40 16.58 8.38
CA PRO A 41 -10.16 16.81 9.11
C PRO A 41 -10.26 16.40 10.58
N VAL A 42 -9.15 15.99 11.18
CA VAL A 42 -9.04 15.84 12.62
C VAL A 42 -9.04 17.23 13.26
N HIS A 43 -9.96 17.46 14.18
CA HIS A 43 -9.97 18.69 14.97
C HIS A 43 -8.97 18.59 16.13
N GLY A 44 -8.12 19.60 16.27
CA GLY A 44 -7.12 19.67 17.33
C GLY A 44 -5.78 19.05 16.93
N ARG A 45 -4.99 18.64 17.92
CA ARG A 45 -3.68 18.04 17.71
C ARG A 45 -3.82 16.53 17.58
N LEU A 46 -3.20 15.94 16.56
CA LEU A 46 -3.06 14.51 16.40
C LEU A 46 -2.03 13.98 17.41
N ILE A 47 -2.52 13.37 18.48
CA ILE A 47 -1.71 12.65 19.47
C ILE A 47 -1.81 11.16 19.15
N VAL A 48 -0.66 10.49 19.10
CA VAL A 48 -0.57 9.07 18.76
C VAL A 48 -0.08 8.26 19.96
N THR A 49 -0.31 6.95 19.93
CA THR A 49 0.13 6.05 20.99
C THR A 49 1.54 5.53 20.75
N ALA A 50 2.32 5.35 21.81
CA ALA A 50 3.60 4.66 21.72
C ALA A 50 3.42 3.25 21.15
N ASN A 51 4.43 2.78 20.40
CA ASN A 51 4.44 1.45 19.80
C ASN A 51 3.23 1.13 18.91
N ALA A 52 2.55 2.15 18.35
CA ALA A 52 1.39 1.94 17.50
C ALA A 52 1.69 0.96 16.35
N CYS A 53 2.90 1.04 15.76
CA CYS A 53 3.38 0.17 14.70
C CYS A 53 4.32 -0.95 15.18
N GLY A 54 4.28 -1.29 16.48
CA GLY A 54 5.21 -2.22 17.11
C GLY A 54 6.37 -1.53 17.84
N PRO A 55 7.16 -2.30 18.63
CA PRO A 55 8.20 -1.77 19.50
C PRO A 55 9.42 -1.23 18.74
N ASP A 56 9.66 -1.70 17.51
CA ASP A 56 10.83 -1.31 16.71
C ASP A 56 10.63 0.03 15.96
N VAL A 57 9.42 0.59 16.00
CA VAL A 57 9.10 1.86 15.35
C VAL A 57 9.09 2.97 16.39
N VAL A 58 10.19 3.72 16.43
CA VAL A 58 10.35 4.84 17.37
C VAL A 58 9.50 6.02 16.93
N ILE A 59 8.50 6.37 17.75
CA ILE A 59 7.70 7.58 17.61
C ILE A 59 8.31 8.67 18.50
N PRO A 60 8.62 9.87 17.98
CA PRO A 60 9.25 10.87 18.81
C PRO A 60 8.32 11.35 19.94
N PRO A 61 8.85 11.68 21.13
CA PRO A 61 8.03 11.99 22.31
C PRO A 61 7.04 13.14 22.13
N ALA A 62 7.35 14.10 21.25
CA ALA A 62 6.46 15.23 20.95
C ALA A 62 5.13 14.76 20.33
N GLN A 63 5.14 13.74 19.48
CA GLN A 63 3.94 13.17 18.85
C GLN A 63 3.07 12.39 19.85
N LEU A 64 3.67 11.94 20.96
CA LEU A 64 2.98 11.23 22.04
C LEU A 64 2.35 12.16 23.09
N THR A 65 2.80 13.41 23.17
CA THR A 65 2.43 14.36 24.23
C THR A 65 1.77 15.61 23.66
N THR A 66 2.54 16.46 22.99
CA THR A 66 2.05 17.69 22.37
C THR A 66 1.16 17.39 21.15
N GLY A 67 1.51 16.37 20.36
CA GLY A 67 0.85 16.02 19.11
C GLY A 67 1.17 16.97 17.96
N VAL A 68 0.62 16.65 16.78
CA VAL A 68 0.83 17.42 15.54
C VAL A 68 -0.44 18.20 15.19
N THR A 69 -0.32 19.51 14.95
CA THR A 69 -1.44 20.33 14.45
C THR A 69 -1.63 20.13 12.96
N ASP A 70 -2.86 20.27 12.47
CA ASP A 70 -3.18 20.19 11.02
C ASP A 70 -2.73 18.87 10.39
N ALA A 71 -2.92 17.78 11.13
CA ALA A 71 -2.55 16.44 10.69
C ALA A 71 -3.71 15.48 10.90
N ASP A 72 -4.03 14.74 9.84
CA ASP A 72 -5.08 13.74 9.84
C ASP A 72 -4.57 12.35 10.22
N MET A 73 -3.31 12.08 9.91
CA MET A 73 -2.67 10.80 10.07
C MET A 73 -1.16 11.00 10.22
N MET A 74 -0.50 10.10 10.94
CA MET A 74 0.96 10.00 10.99
C MET A 74 1.44 8.79 10.19
N LEU A 75 2.37 9.03 9.27
CA LEU A 75 3.02 8.00 8.48
C LEU A 75 4.46 7.78 8.98
N CYS A 76 4.72 6.62 9.57
CA CYS A 76 6.07 6.21 9.96
C CYS A 76 6.79 5.59 8.76
N VAL A 77 7.92 6.18 8.35
CA VAL A 77 8.75 5.62 7.28
C VAL A 77 10.03 5.05 7.88
N HIS A 78 10.32 3.80 7.58
CA HIS A 78 11.54 3.15 8.02
C HIS A 78 12.01 2.11 7.00
N ALA A 79 13.21 1.58 7.22
CA ALA A 79 13.80 0.54 6.39
C ALA A 79 14.06 -0.71 7.21
N GLY A 80 13.75 -1.85 6.62
CA GLY A 80 13.88 -3.17 7.24
C GLY A 80 14.70 -4.11 6.38
N GLY A 81 15.20 -5.18 7.02
CA GLY A 81 15.82 -6.29 6.33
C GLY A 81 14.73 -7.09 5.65
N THR A 82 15.08 -7.84 4.61
CA THR A 82 14.11 -8.76 3.99
C THR A 82 13.74 -9.93 4.95
N GLY A 83 14.47 -10.06 6.07
CA GLY A 83 14.36 -11.21 6.97
C GLY A 83 14.71 -12.49 6.22
N THR A 84 14.52 -13.65 6.85
CA THR A 84 14.58 -14.94 6.15
C THR A 84 13.34 -15.15 5.26
N SER A 85 12.79 -14.11 4.63
CA SER A 85 11.77 -14.28 3.60
C SER A 85 12.43 -14.80 2.33
N SER A 86 13.02 -16.00 2.44
CA SER A 86 13.29 -16.91 1.34
C SER A 86 11.97 -17.49 0.86
N THR A 87 10.97 -16.65 0.56
CA THR A 87 9.89 -17.07 -0.32
C THR A 87 10.51 -17.04 -1.71
N PRO A 88 10.84 -18.21 -2.29
CA PRO A 88 11.35 -18.24 -3.64
C PRO A 88 10.24 -17.68 -4.53
N GLY A 89 10.49 -16.56 -5.20
CA GLY A 89 9.48 -15.84 -5.99
C GLY A 89 9.18 -14.41 -5.55
N ILE A 90 9.67 -13.93 -4.39
CA ILE A 90 9.68 -12.49 -4.07
C ILE A 90 10.85 -11.83 -4.82
N LEU A 91 10.69 -11.67 -6.13
CA LEU A 91 11.50 -10.77 -6.93
C LEU A 91 10.84 -9.39 -6.90
N GLY A 92 11.48 -8.37 -6.32
CA GLY A 92 11.15 -6.97 -6.58
C GLY A 92 10.19 -6.24 -5.63
N ILE A 93 9.91 -6.75 -4.43
CA ILE A 93 9.16 -5.94 -3.43
C ILE A 93 10.12 -4.92 -2.80
N ILE A 94 10.00 -3.65 -3.19
CA ILE A 94 10.80 -2.56 -2.63
C ILE A 94 10.25 -2.03 -1.30
N THR A 95 8.99 -2.33 -0.98
CA THR A 95 8.34 -1.89 0.25
C THR A 95 7.08 -2.69 0.57
N TRP A 96 6.72 -2.72 1.86
CA TRP A 96 5.44 -3.17 2.39
C TRP A 96 4.87 -2.10 3.32
N ALA A 97 3.56 -2.00 3.42
CA ALA A 97 2.92 -1.03 4.29
C ALA A 97 1.58 -1.48 4.84
N GLY A 98 1.16 -0.78 5.89
CA GLY A 98 -0.10 -1.08 6.54
C GLY A 98 -0.53 -0.01 7.52
N VAL A 99 -1.79 -0.11 7.93
CA VAL A 99 -2.34 0.66 9.04
C VAL A 99 -1.91 0.03 10.36
N CYS A 100 -1.41 0.84 11.27
CA CYS A 100 -0.94 0.41 12.59
C CYS A 100 -2.02 0.62 13.66
N SER A 101 -2.73 1.76 13.59
CA SER A 101 -3.81 2.07 14.52
C SER A 101 -4.90 2.88 13.84
N THR A 102 -6.12 2.71 14.34
CA THR A 102 -7.29 3.47 13.91
C THR A 102 -8.04 4.03 15.11
N ASN A 103 -8.77 5.11 14.90
CA ASN A 103 -9.64 5.67 15.94
C ASN A 103 -10.96 4.87 16.06
N GLN A 104 -11.85 5.34 16.94
CA GLN A 104 -13.17 4.73 17.20
C GLN A 104 -14.10 4.68 15.98
N PHE A 105 -13.82 5.46 14.95
CA PHE A 105 -14.56 5.47 13.69
C PHE A 105 -13.88 4.64 12.59
N SER A 106 -12.93 3.77 12.97
CA SER A 106 -12.12 2.98 12.03
C SER A 106 -11.27 3.81 11.07
N ARG A 107 -11.07 5.11 11.33
CA ARG A 107 -10.22 5.99 10.52
C ARG A 107 -8.74 5.71 10.85
N PRO A 108 -7.87 5.49 9.84
CA PRO A 108 -6.42 5.38 10.06
C PRO A 108 -5.88 6.60 10.81
N VAL A 109 -5.07 6.35 11.85
CA VAL A 109 -4.41 7.38 12.68
C VAL A 109 -2.90 7.27 12.56
N VAL A 110 -2.37 6.05 12.64
CA VAL A 110 -0.95 5.77 12.40
C VAL A 110 -0.86 4.63 11.41
N GLY A 111 0.03 4.77 10.44
CA GLY A 111 0.43 3.70 9.54
C GLY A 111 1.93 3.77 9.31
N HIS A 112 2.46 2.75 8.66
CA HIS A 112 3.88 2.70 8.32
C HIS A 112 4.13 2.19 6.92
N ILE A 113 5.26 2.60 6.36
CA ILE A 113 5.84 2.07 5.13
C ILE A 113 7.25 1.59 5.48
N ILE A 114 7.52 0.33 5.19
CA ILE A 114 8.80 -0.34 5.40
C ILE A 114 9.47 -0.51 4.05
N PHE A 115 10.63 0.11 3.84
CA PHE A 115 11.40 -0.04 2.62
C PHE A 115 12.44 -1.16 2.74
N PHE A 116 12.58 -1.96 1.69
CA PHE A 116 13.59 -3.02 1.58
C PHE A 116 14.74 -2.54 0.69
N PRO A 117 15.91 -2.17 1.25
CA PRO A 117 16.97 -1.49 0.49
C PRO A 117 17.61 -2.36 -0.58
N PHE A 118 17.41 -3.68 -0.54
CA PHE A 118 17.96 -4.64 -1.50
C PHE A 118 17.60 -4.29 -2.95
N PHE A 119 16.36 -3.85 -3.19
CA PHE A 119 15.82 -3.63 -4.53
C PHE A 119 15.83 -2.15 -4.97
N ILE A 120 16.38 -1.26 -4.15
CA ILE A 120 16.44 0.18 -4.41
C ILE A 120 17.89 0.55 -4.71
N GLN A 121 18.16 1.11 -5.88
CA GLN A 121 19.46 1.67 -6.20
C GLN A 121 19.35 3.19 -6.34
N GLY A 122 20.33 3.92 -5.80
CA GLY A 122 20.34 5.38 -5.90
C GLY A 122 20.52 5.89 -7.33
N SER A 123 21.04 5.05 -8.23
CA SER A 123 21.27 5.35 -9.65
C SER A 123 20.14 4.92 -10.58
N ASP A 124 19.06 4.32 -10.05
CA ASP A 124 17.92 3.96 -10.89
C ASP A 124 17.27 5.21 -11.51
N SER A 125 16.61 5.06 -12.65
CA SER A 125 15.94 6.18 -13.32
C SER A 125 14.86 5.68 -14.29
N GLY A 126 14.08 6.61 -14.85
CA GLY A 126 13.08 6.32 -15.87
C GLY A 126 12.00 5.34 -15.37
N ARG A 127 11.81 4.23 -16.10
CA ARG A 127 10.76 3.23 -15.79
C ARG A 127 10.89 2.61 -14.40
N LYS A 128 12.10 2.50 -13.85
CA LYS A 128 12.29 1.97 -12.49
C LYS A 128 11.76 2.92 -11.43
N TYR A 129 11.92 4.23 -11.60
CA TYR A 129 11.34 5.23 -10.69
C TYR A 129 9.83 5.27 -10.76
N GLU A 130 9.26 5.19 -11.97
CA GLU A 130 7.81 5.08 -12.12
C GLU A 130 7.28 3.82 -11.42
N TYR A 131 7.98 2.69 -11.57
CA TYR A 131 7.68 1.46 -10.88
C TYR A 131 7.74 1.63 -9.35
N TYR A 132 8.79 2.23 -8.81
CA TYR A 132 8.91 2.48 -7.37
C TYR A 132 7.77 3.37 -6.85
N LEU A 133 7.46 4.45 -7.55
CA LEU A 133 6.36 5.33 -7.18
C LEU A 133 5.02 4.61 -7.20
N ARG A 134 4.75 3.79 -8.23
CA ARG A 134 3.53 2.97 -8.32
C ARG A 134 3.39 2.02 -7.14
N VAL A 135 4.50 1.39 -6.72
CA VAL A 135 4.52 0.51 -5.55
C VAL A 135 4.25 1.30 -4.28
N VAL A 136 4.95 2.40 -4.03
CA VAL A 136 4.76 3.20 -2.81
C VAL A 136 3.36 3.82 -2.76
N MET A 137 2.78 4.21 -3.90
CA MET A 137 1.38 4.63 -3.97
C MET A 137 0.42 3.49 -3.62
N ARG A 138 0.64 2.27 -4.13
CA ARG A 138 -0.13 1.09 -3.74
C ARG A 138 -0.07 0.85 -2.24
N GLU A 139 1.14 0.88 -1.69
CA GLU A 139 1.40 0.72 -0.26
C GLU A 139 0.75 1.85 0.58
N THR A 140 0.68 3.08 0.05
CA THR A 140 -0.04 4.19 0.68
C THR A 140 -1.56 3.92 0.77
N PHE A 141 -2.16 3.21 -0.19
CA PHE A 141 -3.57 2.80 -0.05
C PHE A 141 -3.76 1.79 1.09
N TYR A 142 -2.81 0.86 1.30
CA TYR A 142 -2.85 -0.06 2.45
C TYR A 142 -2.72 0.68 3.79
N VAL A 143 -1.87 1.71 3.85
CA VAL A 143 -1.78 2.66 4.99
C VAL A 143 -3.13 3.35 5.24
N LEU A 144 -3.83 3.74 4.17
CA LEU A 144 -5.18 4.31 4.20
C LEU A 144 -6.28 3.25 4.41
N ARG A 145 -5.91 2.04 4.84
CA ARG A 145 -6.80 0.92 5.20
C ARG A 145 -7.55 0.29 4.02
N TYR A 146 -7.18 0.58 2.78
CA TYR A 146 -7.62 -0.26 1.67
C TYR A 146 -7.11 -1.69 1.89
N GLY A 147 -7.98 -2.70 1.83
CA GLY A 147 -7.59 -4.08 2.05
C GLY A 147 -8.79 -4.95 2.47
N PRO A 148 -8.57 -6.26 2.69
CA PRO A 148 -9.65 -7.21 2.91
C PRO A 148 -10.60 -6.79 4.05
N ALA A 149 -10.04 -6.40 5.20
CA ALA A 149 -10.82 -6.00 6.37
C ALA A 149 -11.74 -4.78 6.11
N PHE A 150 -11.33 -3.87 5.24
CA PHE A 150 -12.15 -2.73 4.83
C PHE A 150 -13.20 -3.15 3.78
N LEU A 151 -12.82 -4.01 2.84
CA LEU A 151 -13.67 -4.44 1.74
C LEU A 151 -14.76 -5.44 2.18
N ASN A 152 -14.59 -6.17 3.29
CA ASN A 152 -15.51 -7.21 3.74
C ASN A 152 -16.99 -6.78 3.79
N ASN A 153 -17.27 -5.52 4.12
CA ASN A 153 -18.65 -5.01 4.20
C ASN A 153 -19.25 -4.60 2.84
N MET A 154 -18.48 -4.76 1.76
CA MET A 154 -18.81 -4.35 0.39
C MET A 154 -18.64 -5.49 -0.62
N ILE A 155 -18.29 -6.69 -0.15
CA ILE A 155 -18.04 -7.85 -0.99
C ILE A 155 -19.27 -8.75 -1.00
N ASN A 156 -19.65 -9.21 -2.19
CA ASN A 156 -20.53 -10.34 -2.39
C ASN A 156 -19.75 -11.50 -3.03
N ILE A 157 -20.08 -12.73 -2.65
CA ILE A 157 -19.60 -13.92 -3.34
C ILE A 157 -20.47 -14.10 -4.59
N SER A 158 -19.82 -14.32 -5.73
CA SER A 158 -20.50 -14.63 -6.98
C SER A 158 -19.77 -15.74 -7.72
N GLU A 159 -20.37 -16.25 -8.79
CA GLU A 159 -19.71 -17.19 -9.69
C GLU A 159 -19.39 -16.50 -11.01
N ARG A 160 -18.12 -16.59 -11.43
CA ARG A 160 -17.65 -16.06 -12.72
C ARG A 160 -16.74 -17.09 -13.36
N ARG A 161 -17.00 -17.41 -14.62
CA ARG A 161 -16.19 -18.36 -15.41
C ARG A 161 -16.01 -19.72 -14.69
N GLY A 162 -17.08 -20.21 -14.06
CA GLY A 162 -17.11 -21.51 -13.37
C GLY A 162 -16.32 -21.57 -12.06
N LYS A 163 -16.02 -20.42 -11.44
CA LYS A 163 -15.30 -20.34 -10.15
C LYS A 163 -15.95 -19.31 -9.23
N PRO A 164 -15.92 -19.53 -7.90
CA PRO A 164 -16.31 -18.51 -6.94
C PRO A 164 -15.33 -17.32 -7.00
N VAL A 165 -15.86 -16.10 -6.97
CA VAL A 165 -15.10 -14.86 -6.93
C VAL A 165 -15.65 -13.91 -5.86
N LEU A 166 -14.78 -13.09 -5.29
CA LEU A 166 -15.18 -11.96 -4.45
C LEU A 166 -15.42 -10.75 -5.34
N LEU A 167 -16.63 -10.19 -5.26
CA LEU A 167 -17.07 -9.07 -6.08
C LEU A 167 -17.34 -7.86 -5.17
N VAL A 168 -16.65 -6.74 -5.40
CA VAL A 168 -16.97 -5.48 -4.72
C VAL A 168 -18.19 -4.86 -5.39
N THR A 169 -19.30 -4.77 -4.66
CA THR A 169 -20.62 -4.36 -5.19
C THR A 169 -21.08 -3.00 -4.68
N ALA A 170 -20.21 -2.26 -3.98
CA ALA A 170 -20.51 -0.91 -3.52
C ALA A 170 -20.99 -0.01 -4.71
N PRO A 171 -22.08 0.77 -4.56
CA PRO A 171 -22.67 1.51 -5.68
C PRO A 171 -21.70 2.42 -6.44
N ALA A 172 -20.80 3.10 -5.72
CA ALA A 172 -19.78 3.93 -6.34
C ALA A 172 -18.80 3.12 -7.19
N VAL A 173 -18.39 1.94 -6.72
CA VAL A 173 -17.48 1.04 -7.45
C VAL A 173 -18.15 0.53 -8.73
N VAL A 174 -19.42 0.11 -8.65
CA VAL A 174 -20.21 -0.34 -9.81
C VAL A 174 -20.34 0.78 -10.85
N THR A 175 -20.72 1.99 -10.42
CA THR A 175 -20.83 3.16 -11.31
C THR A 175 -19.51 3.47 -12.01
N THR A 176 -18.41 3.51 -11.25
CA THR A 176 -17.08 3.76 -11.83
C THR A 176 -16.65 2.65 -12.78
N ALA A 177 -16.91 1.38 -12.46
CA ALA A 177 -16.58 0.25 -13.31
C ALA A 177 -17.31 0.30 -14.65
N ARG A 178 -18.61 0.61 -14.63
CA ARG A 178 -19.43 0.77 -15.83
C ARG A 178 -18.92 1.88 -16.73
N ALA A 179 -18.58 3.03 -16.13
CA ALA A 179 -18.02 4.16 -16.86
C ALA A 179 -16.63 3.84 -17.43
N HIS A 180 -15.76 3.20 -16.66
CA HIS A 180 -14.39 2.86 -17.07
C HIS A 180 -14.38 1.85 -18.23
N LEU A 181 -15.23 0.83 -18.17
CA LEU A 181 -15.32 -0.21 -19.19
C LEU A 181 -16.23 0.20 -20.37
N ASN A 182 -16.88 1.37 -20.30
CA ASN A 182 -17.94 1.79 -21.21
C ASN A 182 -18.98 0.68 -21.44
N CYS A 183 -19.37 0.01 -20.34
CA CYS A 183 -20.24 -1.15 -20.35
C CYS A 183 -21.26 -1.01 -19.21
N PRO A 184 -22.57 -0.99 -19.47
CA PRO A 184 -23.57 -0.77 -18.43
C PRO A 184 -23.88 -2.02 -17.58
N THR A 185 -23.41 -3.19 -18.00
CA THR A 185 -23.78 -4.49 -17.41
C THR A 185 -22.98 -4.95 -16.18
N PRO A 186 -21.73 -4.52 -15.92
CA PRO A 186 -21.01 -4.90 -14.71
C PRO A 186 -21.83 -4.62 -13.45
N ASP A 187 -21.89 -5.60 -12.58
CA ASP A 187 -22.59 -5.59 -11.29
C ASP A 187 -21.62 -5.47 -10.09
N GLY A 188 -20.32 -5.34 -10.38
CA GLY A 188 -19.26 -5.10 -9.43
C GLY A 188 -17.88 -5.22 -10.06
N VAL A 189 -16.84 -5.16 -9.21
CA VAL A 189 -15.44 -5.34 -9.61
C VAL A 189 -14.87 -6.56 -8.90
N GLU A 190 -14.34 -7.51 -9.68
CA GLU A 190 -13.76 -8.73 -9.12
C GLU A 190 -12.43 -8.42 -8.40
N LEU A 191 -12.27 -8.98 -7.20
CA LEU A 191 -10.97 -9.02 -6.53
C LEU A 191 -10.14 -10.19 -7.06
N GLU A 192 -8.81 -10.11 -6.87
CA GLU A 192 -7.92 -11.20 -7.23
C GLU A 192 -8.29 -12.51 -6.48
N GLY A 193 -8.20 -13.63 -7.18
CA GLY A 193 -8.57 -14.93 -6.61
C GLY A 193 -7.37 -15.74 -6.13
N GLU A 194 -6.16 -15.29 -6.48
CA GLU A 194 -4.92 -16.06 -6.38
C GLU A 194 -3.89 -15.35 -5.48
N GLY A 195 -3.08 -16.13 -4.75
CA GLY A 195 -2.06 -15.63 -3.83
C GLY A 195 -2.51 -15.61 -2.36
N GLY A 196 -1.75 -14.93 -1.49
CA GLY A 196 -2.07 -14.76 -0.07
C GLY A 196 -3.21 -13.75 0.16
N ALA A 197 -3.69 -13.64 1.42
CA ALA A 197 -4.85 -12.81 1.77
C ALA A 197 -4.77 -11.35 1.28
N ASP A 198 -3.59 -10.72 1.34
CA ASP A 198 -3.37 -9.35 0.89
C ASP A 198 -3.30 -9.20 -0.64
N THR A 199 -2.96 -10.28 -1.34
CA THR A 199 -2.85 -10.32 -2.80
C THR A 199 -4.18 -10.71 -3.44
N ALA A 200 -4.80 -11.80 -2.99
CA ALA A 200 -6.09 -12.26 -3.49
C ALA A 200 -7.18 -11.24 -3.11
N HIS A 201 -7.39 -10.98 -1.83
CA HIS A 201 -8.56 -10.23 -1.40
C HIS A 201 -8.32 -8.72 -1.26
N GLY A 202 -7.11 -8.25 -1.59
CA GLY A 202 -6.70 -6.84 -1.47
C GLY A 202 -6.38 -6.16 -2.79
N ARG A 203 -6.70 -6.77 -3.95
CA ARG A 203 -6.37 -6.24 -5.29
C ARG A 203 -7.47 -6.53 -6.29
N THR A 204 -7.60 -5.70 -7.32
CA THR A 204 -8.61 -5.90 -8.38
C THR A 204 -8.08 -6.84 -9.46
N ARG A 205 -8.89 -7.82 -9.86
CA ARG A 205 -8.59 -8.72 -10.99
C ARG A 205 -8.87 -8.02 -12.32
N GLY A 206 -7.96 -8.14 -13.27
CA GLY A 206 -8.13 -7.61 -14.64
C GLY A 206 -7.99 -6.09 -14.79
N GLY A 207 -7.63 -5.37 -13.73
CA GLY A 207 -7.28 -3.94 -13.78
C GLY A 207 -5.85 -3.71 -14.28
N ASP A 208 -5.51 -4.18 -15.48
CA ASP A 208 -4.19 -3.97 -16.08
C ASP A 208 -3.97 -2.44 -16.17
N ASN A 209 -2.96 -1.92 -15.46
CA ASN A 209 -2.62 -0.49 -15.20
C ASN A 209 -3.28 0.22 -13.98
N GLY A 210 -4.17 -0.43 -13.22
CA GLY A 210 -4.68 0.11 -11.97
C GLY A 210 -3.64 0.12 -10.84
N TRP A 211 -3.71 1.07 -9.90
CA TRP A 211 -2.76 1.17 -8.78
C TRP A 211 -2.83 -0.02 -7.80
N MET A 212 -4.00 -0.66 -7.70
CA MET A 212 -4.27 -1.83 -6.85
C MET A 212 -4.36 -3.15 -7.67
N ASN A 213 -3.54 -3.31 -8.70
CA ASN A 213 -3.53 -4.53 -9.50
C ASN A 213 -2.68 -5.65 -8.91
N SER A 214 -3.09 -6.89 -9.16
CA SER A 214 -2.42 -8.11 -8.70
C SER A 214 -1.10 -8.37 -9.43
N TRP A 215 -1.01 -7.96 -10.69
CA TRP A 215 0.17 -8.17 -11.52
C TRP A 215 0.79 -6.84 -11.92
N GLN A 216 2.04 -6.63 -11.54
CA GLN A 216 2.89 -5.59 -12.09
C GLN A 216 3.29 -5.95 -13.54
N LYS A 217 2.32 -6.00 -14.46
CA LYS A 217 2.57 -6.21 -15.89
C LYS A 217 3.13 -4.94 -16.53
N TYR A 218 4.32 -4.52 -16.10
CA TYR A 218 5.11 -3.54 -16.85
C TYR A 218 6.14 -4.21 -17.79
N GLN A 219 6.15 -5.54 -17.90
CA GLN A 219 7.14 -6.24 -18.74
C GLN A 219 6.62 -6.93 -20.00
N THR A 220 5.32 -7.02 -20.28
CA THR A 220 4.87 -7.53 -21.60
C THR A 220 3.62 -6.81 -22.06
N ARG A 221 3.79 -5.81 -22.92
CA ARG A 221 2.77 -5.53 -23.93
C ARG A 221 2.68 -6.76 -24.83
N SER A 222 1.72 -7.63 -24.56
CA SER A 222 1.15 -8.50 -25.56
C SER A 222 -0.34 -8.18 -25.60
N SER A 223 -0.78 -7.70 -26.75
CA SER A 223 -2.15 -7.37 -27.06
C SER A 223 -3.08 -8.54 -26.76
N ILE A 224 -4.05 -8.33 -25.87
CA ILE A 224 -5.36 -8.97 -25.99
C ILE A 224 -6.39 -7.93 -25.51
N TYR A 225 -6.68 -6.97 -26.37
CA TYR A 225 -7.96 -6.78 -27.07
C TYR A 225 -7.69 -5.85 -28.26
#